data_AF-A0A1U7CWF6-F1
#
_entry.id   AF-A0A1U7CWF6-F1
#
_cell.length_a   1.000
_cell.length_b   1.000
_cell.length_c   1.000
_cell.angle_alpha   90.00
_cell.angle_beta   90.00
_cell.angle_gamma   90.00
#
_symmetry.space_group_name_H-M   'P 1'
#
loop_
_entity.id
_entity.type
_entity.pdbx_description
1 polymer ?
#
loop_
_entity_poly.entity_id
_entity_poly.type
_entity_poly.pdbx_seq_one_letter_code
_entity_poly.pdbx_strand_id
1 'polypeptide(L)'
;MPGLTMTEKEFWKTRIAVRIGKRIEAIHARHPALFDRLKREARARALESLGLAEAYAEQEAIQAEEESLDRRRKSAKRAMLATLRGVPIEDVADGVHLGYGGEPPHEAAEAVRKRQALHEAEALAADPIGREVARWEVERENLLDTVWLATSPIQIKQLWTKVGSLLGDEPTGLEREALAIEPTDDR
;
A
#
# COMPACT_ATOMS: atom_id res chain seq x y z
N MET A 1 41.50 -75.85 -5.31
CA MET A 1 40.61 -74.83 -4.71
C MET A 1 39.77 -74.24 -5.83
N PRO A 2 38.50 -74.64 -5.99
CA PRO A 2 37.65 -74.03 -7.02
C PRO A 2 37.43 -72.57 -6.65
N GLY A 3 37.78 -71.65 -7.55
CA GLY A 3 37.61 -70.22 -7.34
C GLY A 3 36.13 -69.83 -7.42
N LEU A 4 35.72 -68.83 -6.63
CA LEU A 4 34.37 -68.26 -6.65
C LEU A 4 33.92 -67.95 -8.07
N THR A 5 32.69 -68.34 -8.40
CA THR A 5 32.03 -68.00 -9.66
C THR A 5 31.80 -66.48 -9.74
N MET A 6 31.69 -65.93 -10.95
CA MET A 6 31.52 -64.48 -11.15
C MET A 6 30.27 -63.94 -10.43
N THR A 7 29.20 -64.73 -10.43
CA THR A 7 27.94 -64.45 -9.72
C THR A 7 28.12 -64.38 -8.21
N GLU A 8 28.89 -65.29 -7.61
CA GLU A 8 29.20 -65.23 -6.17
C GLU A 8 30.08 -64.03 -5.83
N LYS A 9 31.01 -63.64 -6.72
CA LYS A 9 31.83 -62.44 -6.55
C LYS A 9 30.97 -61.17 -6.55
N GLU A 10 30.02 -61.03 -7.48
CA GLU A 10 29.09 -59.88 -7.52
C GLU A 10 28.14 -59.86 -6.30
N PHE A 11 27.68 -61.02 -5.84
CA PHE A 11 26.89 -61.13 -4.60
C PHE A 11 27.68 -60.62 -3.38
N TRP A 12 28.92 -61.08 -3.20
CA TRP A 12 29.75 -60.63 -2.09
C TRP A 12 30.14 -59.16 -2.19
N LYS A 13 30.46 -58.67 -3.40
CA LYS A 13 30.72 -57.24 -3.66
C LYS A 13 29.54 -56.36 -3.24
N THR A 14 28.32 -56.73 -3.66
CA THR A 14 27.09 -55.99 -3.31
C THR A 14 26.87 -55.98 -1.79
N ARG A 15 27.01 -57.15 -1.15
CA ARG A 15 26.80 -57.29 0.31
C ARG A 15 27.83 -56.51 1.12
N ILE A 16 29.08 -56.49 0.68
CA ILE A 16 30.16 -55.69 1.29
C ILE A 16 29.89 -54.20 1.08
N ALA A 17 29.48 -53.78 -0.11
CA ALA A 17 29.14 -52.38 -0.41
C ALA A 17 28.01 -51.87 0.50
N VAL A 18 26.95 -52.66 0.71
CA VAL A 18 25.85 -52.29 1.63
C VAL A 18 26.35 -52.16 3.08
N ARG A 19 27.23 -53.05 3.54
CA ARG A 19 27.81 -52.95 4.89
C ARG A 19 28.68 -51.71 5.05
N ILE A 20 29.48 -51.38 4.03
CA ILE A 20 30.28 -50.16 4.00
C ILE A 20 29.36 -48.93 4.00
N GLY A 21 28.32 -48.91 3.17
CA GLY A 21 27.33 -47.84 3.11
C GLY A 21 26.68 -47.55 4.45
N LYS A 22 26.17 -48.58 5.14
CA LYS A 22 25.59 -48.44 6.49
C LYS A 22 26.59 -47.88 7.51
N ARG A 23 27.87 -48.24 7.37
CA ARG A 23 28.92 -47.71 8.25
C ARG A 23 29.20 -46.23 7.96
N ILE A 24 29.22 -45.83 6.68
CA ILE A 24 29.36 -44.43 6.25
C ILE A 24 28.19 -43.59 6.77
N GLU A 25 26.96 -44.06 6.63
CA GLU A 25 25.76 -43.38 7.16
C GLU A 25 25.83 -43.18 8.67
N ALA A 26 26.24 -44.21 9.41
CA ALA A 26 26.43 -44.10 10.86
C ALA A 26 27.52 -43.09 11.24
N ILE A 27 28.56 -42.92 10.41
CA ILE A 27 29.61 -41.90 10.60
C ILE A 27 29.04 -40.51 10.30
N HIS A 28 28.25 -40.34 9.23
CA HIS A 28 27.57 -39.09 8.91
C HIS A 28 26.63 -38.65 10.04
N ALA A 29 25.81 -39.57 10.55
CA ALA A 29 24.88 -39.31 11.64
C ALA A 29 25.57 -38.97 12.97
N ARG A 30 26.79 -39.47 13.21
CA ARG A 30 27.58 -39.15 14.41
C ARG A 30 28.28 -37.81 14.34
N HIS A 31 28.51 -37.27 13.14
CA HIS A 31 29.27 -36.05 12.94
C HIS A 31 28.56 -35.04 12.00
N PRO A 32 27.29 -34.68 12.23
CA PRO A 32 26.56 -33.78 11.33
C PRO A 32 27.26 -32.41 11.18
N ALA A 33 27.75 -31.84 12.29
CA ALA A 33 28.46 -30.56 12.28
C ALA A 33 29.73 -30.55 11.41
N LEU A 34 30.45 -31.69 11.30
CA LEU A 34 31.63 -31.81 10.45
C LEU A 34 31.25 -31.72 8.97
N PHE A 35 30.23 -32.48 8.57
CA PHE A 35 29.76 -32.50 7.17
C PHE A 35 29.11 -31.18 6.76
N ASP A 36 28.39 -30.51 7.67
CA ASP A 36 27.87 -29.16 7.42
C ASP A 36 28.99 -28.13 7.24
N ARG A 37 30.07 -28.23 8.02
CA ARG A 37 31.25 -27.38 7.86
C ARG A 37 31.92 -27.64 6.52
N LEU A 38 32.17 -28.92 6.17
CA LEU A 38 32.77 -29.30 4.89
C LEU A 38 31.94 -28.84 3.70
N LYS A 39 30.61 -28.93 3.79
CA LYS A 39 29.71 -28.45 2.74
C LYS A 39 29.80 -26.93 2.57
N ARG A 40 29.87 -26.17 3.67
CA ARG A 40 30.08 -24.72 3.64
C ARG A 40 31.44 -24.35 3.05
N GLU A 41 32.51 -25.02 3.48
CA GLU A 41 33.87 -24.81 2.95
C GLU A 41 33.96 -25.13 1.45
N ALA A 42 33.37 -26.25 1.02
CA ALA A 42 33.33 -26.63 -0.39
C ALA A 42 32.56 -25.60 -1.23
N ARG A 43 31.43 -25.09 -0.72
CA ARG A 43 30.66 -24.03 -1.38
C ARG A 43 31.45 -22.73 -1.48
N ALA A 44 32.13 -22.32 -0.41
CA ALA A 44 32.97 -21.12 -0.41
C ALA A 44 34.09 -21.23 -1.46
N ARG A 45 34.81 -22.36 -1.49
CA ARG A 45 35.85 -22.62 -2.50
C ARG A 45 35.28 -22.65 -3.93
N ALA A 46 34.07 -23.18 -4.11
CA ALA A 46 33.42 -23.16 -5.42
C ALA A 46 33.14 -21.72 -5.87
N LEU A 47 32.58 -20.88 -4.99
CA LEU A 47 32.35 -19.46 -5.27
C LEU A 47 33.65 -18.71 -5.59
N GLU A 48 34.72 -18.97 -4.85
CA GLU A 48 36.05 -18.41 -5.13
C GLU A 48 36.59 -18.88 -6.49
N SER A 49 36.54 -20.18 -6.79
CA SER A 49 37.05 -20.74 -8.04
C SER A 49 36.33 -20.24 -9.29
N LEU A 50 35.06 -19.83 -9.14
CA LEU A 50 34.23 -19.26 -10.20
C LEU A 50 34.35 -17.73 -10.27
N GLY A 51 35.08 -17.08 -9.34
CA GLY A 51 35.16 -15.62 -9.26
C GLY A 51 33.86 -14.95 -8.82
N LEU A 52 32.96 -15.68 -8.16
CA LEU A 52 31.64 -15.20 -7.72
C LEU A 52 31.60 -14.79 -6.26
N ALA A 53 32.70 -14.96 -5.52
CA ALA A 53 32.74 -14.73 -4.08
C ALA A 53 32.31 -13.31 -3.68
N GLU A 54 32.81 -12.28 -4.38
CA GLU A 54 32.48 -10.88 -4.11
C GLU A 54 31.01 -10.57 -4.41
N ALA A 55 30.53 -10.93 -5.60
CA ALA A 55 29.14 -10.71 -6.01
C ALA A 55 28.15 -11.46 -5.10
N TYR A 56 28.49 -12.68 -4.67
CA TYR A 56 27.65 -13.43 -3.73
C TYR A 56 27.64 -12.79 -2.33
N ALA A 57 28.78 -12.28 -1.86
CA ALA A 57 28.85 -11.57 -0.58
C ALA A 57 28.04 -10.26 -0.61
N GLU A 58 28.10 -9.52 -1.72
CA GLU A 58 27.26 -8.34 -1.94
C GLU A 58 25.77 -8.71 -1.94
N GLN A 59 25.39 -9.79 -2.62
CA GLN A 59 24.01 -10.27 -2.63
C GLN A 59 23.49 -10.62 -1.22
N GLU A 60 24.29 -11.30 -0.40
CA GLU A 60 23.93 -11.62 0.99
C GLU A 60 23.83 -10.36 1.85
N ALA A 61 24.70 -9.36 1.64
CA ALA A 61 24.62 -8.09 2.33
C ALA A 61 23.34 -7.33 1.99
N ILE A 62 22.99 -7.24 0.70
CA ILE A 62 21.73 -6.64 0.23
C ILE A 62 20.53 -7.37 0.84
N GLN A 63 20.54 -8.71 0.83
CA GLN A 63 19.46 -9.50 1.42
C GLN A 63 19.28 -9.21 2.93
N ALA A 64 20.38 -9.09 3.68
CA ALA A 64 20.33 -8.75 5.10
C ALA A 64 19.81 -7.31 5.34
N GLU A 65 20.18 -6.37 4.48
CA GLU A 65 19.67 -5.00 4.51
C GLU A 65 18.16 -4.96 4.20
N GLU A 66 17.70 -5.69 3.18
CA GLU A 66 16.28 -5.80 2.83
C GLU A 66 15.45 -6.35 3.98
N GLU A 67 15.91 -7.40 4.68
CA GLU A 67 15.24 -7.95 5.86
C GLU A 67 15.19 -6.97 7.03
N SER A 68 16.24 -6.18 7.22
CA SER A 68 16.27 -5.10 8.21
C SER A 68 15.26 -4.00 7.87
N LEU A 69 15.24 -3.56 6.61
CA LEU A 69 14.31 -2.56 6.11
C LEU A 69 12.86 -3.05 6.17
N ASP A 70 12.59 -4.32 5.87
CA ASP A 70 11.25 -4.90 5.98
C ASP A 70 10.74 -4.88 7.42
N ARG A 71 11.58 -5.26 8.39
CA ARG A 71 11.25 -5.18 9.83
C ARG A 71 10.94 -3.74 10.25
N ARG A 72 11.78 -2.79 9.84
CA ARG A 72 11.57 -1.36 10.13
C ARG A 72 10.30 -0.83 9.47
N ARG A 73 10.02 -1.23 8.23
CA ARG A 73 8.80 -0.88 7.50
C ARG A 73 7.56 -1.39 8.22
N LYS A 74 7.54 -2.66 8.62
CA LYS A 74 6.43 -3.26 9.39
C LYS A 74 6.19 -2.50 10.69
N SER A 75 7.26 -2.19 11.43
CA SER A 75 7.19 -1.38 12.65
C SER A 75 6.61 0.03 12.39
N ALA A 76 7.07 0.71 11.34
CA ALA A 76 6.55 2.03 10.97
C ALA A 76 5.05 1.97 10.62
N LYS A 77 4.62 0.98 9.84
CA LYS A 77 3.20 0.81 9.51
C LYS A 77 2.35 0.52 10.77
N ARG A 78 2.86 -0.28 11.72
CA ARG A 78 2.20 -0.48 13.02
C ARG A 78 2.09 0.82 13.82
N ALA A 79 3.15 1.62 13.84
CA ALA A 79 3.14 2.93 14.50
C ALA A 79 2.09 3.90 13.91
N MET A 80 1.90 3.88 12.59
CA MET A 80 0.84 4.67 11.94
C MET A 80 -0.55 4.25 12.43
N LEU A 81 -0.83 2.94 12.48
CA LEU A 81 -2.11 2.42 12.97
C LEU A 81 -2.32 2.69 14.46
N ALA A 82 -1.27 2.52 15.28
CA ALA A 82 -1.29 2.83 16.70
C ALA A 82 -1.69 4.29 16.94
N THR A 83 -1.07 5.20 16.18
CA THR A 83 -1.35 6.65 16.26
C THR A 83 -2.80 6.96 15.86
N LEU A 84 -3.30 6.38 14.78
CA LEU A 84 -4.67 6.63 14.30
C LEU A 84 -5.73 6.08 15.25
N ARG A 85 -5.45 4.94 15.87
CA ARG A 85 -6.38 4.26 16.79
C ARG A 85 -6.25 4.74 18.23
N GLY A 86 -5.20 5.51 18.57
CA GLY A 86 -4.93 5.98 19.92
C GLY A 86 -4.55 4.85 20.89
N VAL A 87 -3.92 3.77 20.39
CA VAL A 87 -3.52 2.59 21.17
C VAL A 87 -2.00 2.45 21.17
N PRO A 88 -1.40 1.79 22.17
CA PRO A 88 0.03 1.50 22.15
C PRO A 88 0.39 0.53 21.00
N ILE A 89 1.65 0.55 20.56
CA ILE A 89 2.08 -0.17 19.34
C ILE A 89 2.00 -1.69 19.52
N GLU A 90 2.14 -2.17 20.75
CA GLU A 90 2.09 -3.58 21.15
C GLU A 90 0.70 -4.18 20.92
N ASP A 91 -0.36 -3.38 21.05
CA ASP A 91 -1.75 -3.79 20.87
C ASP A 91 -2.17 -3.85 19.39
N VAL A 92 -1.32 -3.36 18.49
CA VAL A 92 -1.53 -3.48 17.05
C VAL A 92 -1.04 -4.84 16.58
N ALA A 93 -1.98 -5.73 16.26
CA ALA A 93 -1.70 -7.09 15.82
C ALA A 93 -0.73 -7.16 14.62
N ASP A 94 0.26 -8.05 14.70
CA ASP A 94 1.25 -8.30 13.66
C ASP A 94 0.66 -8.91 12.37
N GLY A 95 -0.51 -9.52 12.48
CA GLY A 95 -1.19 -10.24 11.39
C GLY A 95 -2.18 -9.40 10.58
N VAL A 96 -2.39 -8.12 10.90
CA VAL A 96 -3.17 -7.25 10.00
C VAL A 96 -2.40 -7.24 8.68
N HIS A 97 -3.07 -7.55 7.57
CA HIS A 97 -2.50 -7.59 6.23
C HIS A 97 -1.88 -6.24 5.85
N LEU A 98 -0.68 -5.99 6.37
CA LEU A 98 0.22 -4.92 6.00
C LEU A 98 0.70 -5.29 4.61
N GLY A 99 -0.11 -4.93 3.61
CA GLY A 99 0.09 -5.33 2.22
C GLY A 99 1.54 -5.26 1.79
N TYR A 100 1.94 -6.21 0.94
CA TYR A 100 3.26 -6.21 0.31
C TYR A 100 3.42 -4.93 -0.50
N GLY A 101 4.35 -4.05 -0.08
CA GLY A 101 4.61 -2.79 -0.79
C GLY A 101 4.98 -1.62 0.13
N GLY A 102 5.35 -0.50 -0.50
CA GLY A 102 5.68 0.77 0.16
C GLY A 102 4.47 1.57 0.64
N GLU A 103 3.26 1.14 0.29
CA GLU A 103 2.04 1.89 0.60
C GLU A 103 1.70 1.87 2.10
N PRO A 104 1.14 2.97 2.62
CA PRO A 104 0.63 3.04 3.98
C PRO A 104 -0.55 2.06 4.16
N PRO A 105 -0.84 1.62 5.40
CA PRO A 105 -2.04 0.86 5.69
C PRO A 105 -3.30 1.58 5.17
N HIS A 106 -4.28 0.82 4.65
CA HIS A 106 -5.47 1.40 4.04
C HIS A 106 -6.19 2.40 4.97
N GLU A 107 -6.33 2.06 6.26
CA GLU A 107 -6.89 2.95 7.28
C GLU A 107 -6.13 4.28 7.39
N ALA A 108 -4.80 4.23 7.29
CA ALA A 108 -3.97 5.43 7.31
C ALA A 108 -4.08 6.24 6.02
N ALA A 109 -4.11 5.59 4.87
CA ALA A 109 -4.34 6.25 3.58
C ALA A 109 -5.68 7.00 3.56
N GLU A 110 -6.75 6.35 4.04
CA GLU A 110 -8.09 6.93 4.14
C GLU A 110 -8.14 8.11 5.11
N ALA A 111 -7.51 7.98 6.28
CA ALA A 111 -7.45 9.06 7.26
C ALA A 111 -6.70 10.29 6.70
N VAL A 112 -5.58 10.08 6.03
CA VAL A 112 -4.81 11.14 5.36
C VAL A 112 -5.67 11.80 4.29
N ARG A 113 -6.32 11.03 3.41
CA ARG A 113 -7.16 11.56 2.33
C ARG A 113 -8.27 12.46 2.86
N LYS A 114 -8.99 12.01 3.90
CA LYS A 114 -10.07 12.81 4.52
C LYS A 114 -9.54 14.09 5.14
N ARG A 115 -8.40 14.02 5.81
CA ARG A 115 -7.80 15.19 6.48
C ARG A 115 -7.21 16.17 5.47
N GLN A 116 -6.62 15.66 4.40
CA GLN A 116 -6.11 16.46 3.29
C GLN A 116 -7.23 17.26 2.63
N ALA A 117 -8.37 16.63 2.33
CA ALA A 117 -9.51 17.34 1.72
C ALA A 117 -10.01 18.52 2.58
N LEU A 118 -10.05 18.34 3.91
CA LEU A 118 -10.39 19.44 4.83
C LEU A 118 -9.36 20.57 4.77
N HIS A 119 -8.07 20.24 4.83
CA HIS A 119 -7.02 21.24 4.79
C HIS A 119 -6.91 21.94 3.43
N GLU A 120 -7.22 21.26 2.32
CA GLU A 120 -7.33 21.86 1.00
C GLU A 120 -8.49 22.85 0.94
N ALA A 121 -9.65 22.50 1.50
CA ALA A 121 -10.78 23.43 1.59
C ALA A 121 -10.46 24.65 2.46
N GLU A 122 -9.80 24.46 3.60
CA GLU A 122 -9.33 25.56 4.46
C GLU A 122 -8.32 26.47 3.74
N ALA A 123 -7.38 25.87 3.00
CA ALA A 123 -6.38 26.60 2.23
C ALA A 123 -7.02 27.42 1.10
N LEU A 124 -7.99 26.84 0.38
CA LEU A 124 -8.74 27.55 -0.66
C LEU A 124 -9.59 28.69 -0.07
N ALA A 125 -10.18 28.52 1.11
CA ALA A 125 -10.94 29.58 1.77
C ALA A 125 -10.04 30.75 2.24
N ALA A 126 -8.79 30.48 2.59
CA ALA A 126 -7.83 31.52 2.98
C ALA A 126 -7.26 32.28 1.76
N ASP A 127 -7.14 31.61 0.61
CA ASP A 127 -6.56 32.17 -0.60
C ASP A 127 -7.54 33.08 -1.37
N PRO A 128 -7.13 34.26 -1.87
CA PRO A 128 -7.99 35.12 -2.67
C PRO A 128 -8.52 34.45 -3.95
N ILE A 129 -7.70 33.64 -4.64
CA ILE A 129 -8.11 32.94 -5.86
C ILE A 129 -9.03 31.77 -5.49
N GLY A 130 -8.71 31.05 -4.41
CA GLY A 130 -9.58 29.99 -3.89
C GLY A 130 -10.99 30.48 -3.52
N ARG A 131 -11.10 31.68 -2.91
CA ARG A 131 -12.39 32.33 -2.66
C ARG A 131 -13.12 32.73 -3.94
N GLU A 132 -12.40 33.19 -4.95
CA GLU A 132 -12.99 33.51 -6.25
C GLU A 132 -13.53 32.24 -6.94
N VAL A 133 -12.76 31.14 -6.94
CA VAL A 133 -13.22 29.84 -7.46
C VAL A 133 -14.44 29.35 -6.71
N ALA A 134 -14.43 29.39 -5.37
CA ALA A 134 -15.58 28.98 -4.56
C ALA A 134 -16.83 29.81 -4.88
N ARG A 135 -16.68 31.12 -5.09
CA ARG A 135 -17.78 31.98 -5.52
C ARG A 135 -18.36 31.54 -6.88
N TRP A 136 -17.51 31.29 -7.88
CA TRP A 136 -17.96 30.87 -9.20
C TRP A 136 -18.56 29.48 -9.23
N GLU A 137 -18.09 28.57 -8.36
CA GLU A 137 -18.69 27.25 -8.16
C GLU A 137 -20.14 27.35 -7.66
N VAL A 138 -20.40 28.24 -6.69
CA VAL A 138 -21.77 28.52 -6.21
C VAL A 138 -22.65 29.08 -7.33
N GLU A 139 -22.15 30.03 -8.12
CA GLU A 139 -22.91 30.56 -9.27
C GLU A 139 -23.18 29.48 -10.32
N ARG A 140 -22.24 28.54 -10.54
CA ARG A 140 -22.41 27.42 -11.48
C ARG A 140 -23.47 26.43 -11.00
N GLU A 141 -23.50 26.10 -9.71
CA GLU A 141 -24.51 25.21 -9.12
C GLU A 141 -25.92 25.79 -9.22
N ASN A 142 -26.05 27.11 -9.03
CA ASN A 142 -27.32 27.84 -9.12
C ASN A 142 -27.64 28.33 -10.53
N LEU A 143 -26.89 27.89 -11.54
CA LEU A 143 -27.06 28.38 -12.92
C LEU A 143 -28.42 28.01 -13.50
N LEU A 144 -28.94 26.82 -13.19
CA LEU A 144 -30.25 26.39 -13.67
C LEU A 144 -31.36 27.29 -13.11
N ASP A 145 -31.33 27.53 -11.80
CA ASP A 145 -32.29 28.40 -11.11
C ASP A 145 -32.16 29.84 -11.61
N THR A 146 -30.94 30.33 -11.84
CA THR A 146 -30.68 31.63 -12.48
C THR A 146 -31.37 31.74 -13.85
N VAL A 147 -31.20 30.75 -14.73
CA VAL A 147 -31.80 30.78 -16.08
C VAL A 147 -33.33 30.70 -16.01
N TRP A 148 -33.86 29.89 -15.09
CA TRP A 148 -35.29 29.80 -14.85
C TRP A 148 -35.85 31.11 -14.33
N LEU A 149 -35.20 31.74 -13.36
CA LEU A 149 -35.62 33.03 -12.82
C LEU A 149 -35.56 34.12 -13.89
N ALA A 150 -34.55 34.11 -14.77
CA ALA A 150 -34.44 35.09 -15.84
C ALA A 150 -35.65 35.03 -16.81
N THR A 151 -36.16 33.82 -17.06
CA THR A 151 -37.23 33.54 -18.03
C THR A 151 -38.62 33.38 -17.40
N SER A 152 -38.73 33.46 -16.07
CA SER A 152 -39.97 33.22 -15.34
C SER A 152 -40.90 34.44 -15.28
N PRO A 153 -42.23 34.25 -15.22
CA PRO A 153 -43.20 35.30 -14.94
C PRO A 153 -42.98 35.97 -13.58
N ILE A 154 -43.44 37.22 -13.43
CA ILE A 154 -43.21 38.03 -12.24
C ILE A 154 -43.74 37.39 -10.95
N GLN A 155 -44.82 36.61 -11.03
CA GLN A 155 -45.43 35.92 -9.90
C GLN A 155 -44.49 34.84 -9.33
N ILE A 156 -43.77 34.13 -10.19
CA ILE A 156 -42.81 33.10 -9.79
C ILE A 156 -41.56 33.75 -9.16
N LYS A 157 -41.06 34.84 -9.75
CA LYS A 157 -39.96 35.63 -9.16
C LYS A 157 -40.31 36.14 -7.76
N GLN A 158 -41.52 36.69 -7.58
CA GLN A 158 -42.01 37.16 -6.27
C GLN A 158 -42.17 36.02 -5.25
N LEU A 159 -42.64 34.85 -5.69
CA LEU A 159 -42.74 33.68 -4.82
C LEU A 159 -41.35 33.21 -4.38
N TRP A 160 -40.40 33.12 -5.32
CA TRP A 160 -39.01 32.75 -5.04
C TRP A 160 -38.37 33.67 -4.01
N THR A 161 -38.48 35.00 -4.18
CA THR A 161 -37.96 35.98 -3.20
C THR A 161 -38.59 35.81 -1.82
N LYS A 162 -39.91 35.54 -1.74
CA LYS A 162 -40.60 35.32 -0.46
C LYS A 162 -40.16 34.03 0.22
N VAL A 163 -39.95 32.96 -0.55
CA VAL A 163 -39.46 31.68 -0.03
C VAL A 163 -38.03 31.83 0.47
N GLY A 164 -37.13 32.44 -0.32
CA GLY A 164 -35.76 32.71 0.11
C GLY A 164 -35.70 33.55 1.38
N SER A 165 -36.50 34.62 1.46
CA SER A 165 -36.59 35.44 2.68
C SER A 165 -37.12 34.68 3.91
N LEU A 166 -37.98 33.67 3.71
CA LEU A 166 -38.50 32.84 4.79
C LEU A 166 -37.47 31.80 5.26
N LEU A 167 -36.65 31.29 4.33
CA LEU A 167 -35.57 30.35 4.63
C LEU A 167 -34.29 31.04 5.12
N GLY A 168 -34.17 32.36 4.93
CA GLY A 168 -32.98 33.13 5.28
C GLY A 168 -31.88 33.06 4.21
N ASP A 169 -32.23 32.66 3.00
CA ASP A 169 -31.31 32.52 1.88
C ASP A 169 -31.11 33.86 1.18
N GLU A 170 -29.86 34.23 0.92
CA GLU A 170 -29.52 35.38 0.09
C GLU A 170 -29.32 34.94 -1.36
N PRO A 171 -29.99 35.58 -2.35
CA PRO A 171 -29.79 35.24 -3.74
C PRO A 171 -28.36 35.56 -4.19
N THR A 172 -27.82 34.65 -5.01
CA THR A 172 -26.49 34.77 -5.62
C THR A 172 -26.39 36.00 -6.53
N GLY A 173 -25.19 36.30 -7.01
CA GLY A 173 -24.96 37.47 -7.87
C GLY A 173 -25.78 37.39 -9.16
N LEU A 174 -25.76 36.24 -9.84
CA LEU A 174 -26.50 36.07 -11.09
C LEU A 174 -28.01 35.94 -10.87
N GLU A 175 -28.47 35.32 -9.78
CA GLU A 175 -29.91 35.26 -9.46
C GLU A 175 -30.49 36.64 -9.19
N ARG A 176 -29.74 37.53 -8.53
CA ARG A 176 -30.17 38.92 -8.33
C ARG A 176 -30.35 39.65 -9.66
N GLU A 177 -29.43 39.45 -10.60
CA GLU A 177 -29.56 40.00 -11.95
C GLU A 177 -30.75 39.38 -12.69
N ALA A 178 -30.94 38.06 -12.59
CA ALA A 178 -32.05 37.33 -13.23
C ALA A 178 -33.43 37.74 -12.69
N LEU A 179 -33.54 37.99 -11.38
CA LEU A 179 -34.76 38.50 -10.75
C LEU A 179 -35.11 39.93 -11.23
N ALA A 180 -34.11 40.72 -11.61
CA ALA A 180 -34.29 42.08 -12.11
C ALA A 180 -34.64 42.17 -13.60
N ILE A 181 -34.49 41.08 -14.37
CA ILE A 181 -34.91 41.04 -15.78
C ILE A 181 -36.44 41.16 -15.85
N GLU A 182 -36.94 42.14 -16.59
CA GLU A 182 -38.38 42.27 -16.84
C GLU A 182 -38.87 41.06 -17.65
N PRO A 183 -39.95 40.36 -17.22
CA PRO A 183 -40.51 39.29 -18.01
C PRO A 183 -40.95 39.83 -19.37
N THR A 184 -40.54 39.18 -20.45
CA THR A 184 -41.09 39.48 -21.76
C THR A 184 -42.58 39.12 -21.76
N ASP A 185 -43.43 40.09 -22.10
CA ASP A 185 -44.84 39.85 -22.40
C ASP A 185 -44.91 38.93 -23.63
N ASP A 186 -44.98 37.62 -23.40
CA ASP A 186 -45.46 36.69 -24.41
C ASP A 186 -46.93 37.02 -24.65
N ARG A 187 -47.20 37.67 -25.80
CA ARG A 187 -48.52 37.70 -26.41
C ARG A 187 -48.91 36.32 -26.93
#